data_AF-A0A9N8MGI9-F1
#
_entry.id   AF-A0A9N8MGI9-F1
#
_cell.length_a   1.000
_cell.length_b   1.000
_cell.length_c   1.000
_cell.angle_alpha   90.00
_cell.angle_beta   90.00
_cell.angle_gamma   90.00
#
_symmetry.space_group_name_H-M   'P 1'
#
loop_
_entity.id
_entity.type
_entity.pdbx_description
1 polymer ?
#
loop_
_entity_poly.entity_id
_entity_poly.type
_entity_poly.pdbx_seq_one_letter_code
_entity_poly.pdbx_strand_id
1 'polypeptide(L)'
;MEKTILQPRFKDSQHFKDFWTNGNGKQLIDFSDAQVSFKDFDQFSKYFYDKDEIGDDVVKEVYFTKKYSEASREIENYIRNGVSENDEVPESLRKLFKQTQTIPDWLDYSLLKSGAELCMRCNIDSLISLRDYCLIGGYDYSYLNKPLIVTEALKKGAVKRLSETLDFWVNVTRYDALEIHKKGYEFAIKTRLIHSYARLSIKKTLQKLGH
;
A
#
# COMPACT_ATOMS: atom_id res chain seq x y z
N MET A 1 -22.22 -16.31 9.20
CA MET A 1 -21.30 -16.33 8.05
C MET A 1 -20.20 -17.33 8.35
N GLU A 2 -20.13 -18.43 7.60
CA GLU A 2 -18.99 -19.35 7.69
C GLU A 2 -17.71 -18.56 7.40
N LYS A 3 -16.78 -18.53 8.35
CA LYS A 3 -15.42 -18.05 8.09
C LYS A 3 -14.81 -19.01 7.07
N THR A 4 -14.72 -18.58 5.82
CA THR A 4 -13.95 -19.33 4.83
C THR A 4 -12.49 -19.28 5.27
N ILE A 5 -12.01 -20.36 5.89
CA ILE A 5 -10.59 -20.48 6.25
C ILE A 5 -9.82 -20.49 4.94
N LEU A 6 -8.96 -19.49 4.72
CA LEU A 6 -8.06 -19.45 3.56
C LEU A 6 -7.32 -20.79 3.51
N GLN A 7 -7.16 -21.38 2.32
CA GLN A 7 -6.43 -22.64 2.18
C GLN A 7 -5.20 -22.42 1.31
N PRO A 8 -4.06 -23.07 1.60
CA PRO A 8 -2.86 -23.02 0.77
C PRO A 8 -3.05 -23.89 -0.49
N ARG A 9 -3.94 -23.45 -1.40
CA ARG A 9 -4.51 -24.25 -2.51
C ARG A 9 -3.47 -24.89 -3.43
N PHE A 10 -2.28 -24.30 -3.55
CA PHE A 10 -1.25 -24.75 -4.48
C PHE A 10 -0.07 -25.47 -3.80
N LYS A 11 -0.10 -25.69 -2.47
CA LYS A 11 1.05 -26.26 -1.73
C LYS A 11 1.51 -27.62 -2.26
N ASP A 12 0.58 -28.40 -2.80
CA ASP A 12 0.85 -29.75 -3.29
C ASP A 12 1.18 -29.80 -4.79
N SER A 13 1.02 -28.66 -5.49
CA SER A 13 1.30 -28.58 -6.93
C SER A 13 2.79 -28.74 -7.23
N GLN A 14 3.10 -29.37 -8.37
CA GLN A 14 4.48 -29.63 -8.79
C GLN A 14 5.28 -28.32 -8.93
N HIS A 15 4.70 -27.32 -9.58
CA HIS A 15 5.32 -26.00 -9.72
C HIS A 15 5.66 -25.35 -8.37
N PHE A 16 4.76 -25.41 -7.38
CA PHE A 16 5.02 -24.84 -6.05
C PHE A 16 6.18 -25.57 -5.36
N LYS A 17 6.19 -26.91 -5.42
CA LYS A 17 7.27 -27.71 -4.85
C LYS A 17 8.61 -27.40 -5.51
N ASP A 18 8.64 -27.43 -6.84
CA ASP A 18 9.85 -27.17 -7.62
C ASP A 18 10.42 -25.77 -7.37
N PHE A 19 9.57 -24.75 -7.22
CA PHE A 19 10.01 -23.39 -6.89
C PHE A 19 10.84 -23.35 -5.60
N TRP A 20 10.40 -24.07 -4.56
CA TRP A 20 11.05 -24.07 -3.24
C TRP A 20 12.17 -25.11 -3.09
N THR A 21 12.17 -26.18 -3.89
CA THR A 21 13.20 -27.24 -3.80
C THR A 21 14.33 -27.04 -4.82
N ASN A 22 14.01 -26.59 -6.03
CA ASN A 22 14.95 -26.57 -7.18
C ASN A 22 15.04 -25.18 -7.86
N GLY A 23 14.08 -24.29 -7.65
CA GLY A 23 13.97 -23.01 -8.33
C GLY A 23 14.49 -21.81 -7.54
N ASN A 24 14.01 -20.62 -7.92
CA ASN A 24 14.43 -19.35 -7.31
C ASN A 24 14.10 -19.28 -5.81
N GLY A 25 13.06 -19.97 -5.36
CA GLY A 25 12.72 -20.06 -3.94
C GLY A 25 13.81 -20.76 -3.12
N LYS A 26 14.42 -21.81 -3.67
CA LYS A 26 15.56 -22.50 -3.04
C LYS A 26 16.77 -21.58 -2.92
N GLN A 27 17.10 -20.86 -3.99
CA GLN A 27 18.21 -19.90 -3.99
C GLN A 27 17.98 -18.78 -2.95
N LEU A 28 16.74 -18.32 -2.80
CA LEU A 28 16.38 -17.32 -1.79
C LEU A 28 16.55 -17.85 -0.36
N ILE A 29 16.16 -19.10 -0.09
CA ILE A 29 16.37 -19.76 1.20
C ILE A 29 17.87 -19.85 1.48
N ASP A 30 18.66 -20.34 0.53
CA ASP A 30 20.11 -20.49 0.69
C ASP A 30 20.83 -19.15 0.90
N PHE A 31 20.33 -18.08 0.28
CA PHE A 31 20.88 -16.74 0.45
C PHE A 31 20.53 -16.11 1.81
N SER A 32 19.33 -16.37 2.33
CA SER A 32 18.78 -15.67 3.50
C SER A 32 18.81 -16.48 4.80
N ASP A 33 19.17 -17.76 4.74
CA ASP A 33 19.03 -18.75 5.81
C ASP A 33 17.58 -18.87 6.35
N ALA A 34 16.59 -18.41 5.58
CA ALA A 34 15.20 -18.36 6.03
C ALA A 34 14.59 -19.75 6.17
N GLN A 35 13.90 -19.97 7.29
CA GLN A 35 13.13 -21.19 7.54
C GLN A 35 11.71 -21.02 7.01
N VAL A 36 11.39 -21.63 5.87
CA VAL A 36 10.03 -21.58 5.28
C VAL A 36 9.19 -22.77 5.72
N SER A 37 7.97 -22.53 6.19
CA SER A 37 7.02 -23.60 6.51
C SER A 37 5.58 -23.09 6.52
N PHE A 38 4.62 -24.02 6.51
CA PHE A 38 3.20 -23.71 6.68
C PHE A 38 2.76 -23.63 8.16
N LYS A 39 3.69 -23.77 9.12
CA LYS A 39 3.38 -23.85 10.55
C LYS A 39 2.48 -22.69 11.03
N ASP A 40 2.78 -21.48 10.58
CA ASP A 40 2.09 -20.27 11.02
C ASP A 40 1.02 -19.81 10.01
N PHE A 41 0.67 -20.64 9.02
CA PHE A 41 -0.27 -20.28 7.96
C PHE A 41 -1.64 -19.89 8.54
N ASP A 42 -2.20 -20.68 9.46
CA ASP A 42 -3.51 -20.38 10.05
C ASP A 42 -3.47 -19.10 10.89
N GLN A 43 -2.37 -18.85 11.60
CA GLN A 43 -2.17 -17.63 12.39
C GLN A 43 -2.20 -16.38 11.50
N PHE A 44 -1.53 -16.42 10.35
CA PHE A 44 -1.38 -15.24 9.48
C PHE A 44 -2.45 -15.13 8.39
N SER A 45 -3.10 -16.23 7.99
CA SER A 45 -4.13 -16.22 6.93
C SER A 45 -5.32 -15.32 7.23
N LYS A 46 -5.62 -15.06 8.50
CA LYS A 46 -6.68 -14.13 8.92
C LYS A 46 -6.46 -12.70 8.41
N TYR A 47 -5.21 -12.26 8.31
CA TYR A 47 -4.86 -10.90 7.84
C TYR A 47 -5.18 -10.70 6.36
N PHE A 48 -5.43 -11.76 5.59
CA PHE A 48 -5.89 -11.66 4.21
C PHE A 48 -7.20 -10.86 4.07
N TYR A 49 -8.04 -10.89 5.11
CA TYR A 49 -9.33 -10.19 5.12
C TYR A 49 -9.25 -8.81 5.77
N ASP A 50 -8.11 -8.47 6.37
CA ASP A 50 -7.92 -7.17 6.98
C ASP A 50 -7.81 -6.10 5.88
N LYS A 51 -8.36 -4.93 6.20
CA LYS A 51 -8.41 -3.78 5.31
C LYS A 51 -8.31 -2.51 6.14
N ASP A 52 -8.08 -1.41 5.45
CA ASP A 52 -8.09 -0.10 6.08
C ASP A 52 -9.52 0.40 6.31
N GLU A 53 -10.09 0.10 7.47
CA GLU A 53 -11.45 0.52 7.85
C GLU A 53 -11.56 2.04 8.01
N ILE A 54 -10.55 2.67 8.64
CA ILE A 54 -10.52 4.13 8.82
C ILE A 54 -10.47 4.81 7.45
N GLY A 55 -9.59 4.36 6.55
CA GLY A 55 -9.54 4.90 5.18
C GLY A 55 -10.82 4.68 4.40
N ASP A 56 -11.53 3.57 4.62
CA ASP A 56 -12.83 3.31 4.00
C ASP A 56 -13.91 4.28 4.45
N ASP A 57 -13.96 4.55 5.74
CA ASP A 57 -14.97 5.44 6.29
C ASP A 57 -14.72 6.88 5.84
N VAL A 58 -13.45 7.33 5.78
CA VAL A 58 -13.09 8.64 5.19
C VAL A 58 -13.52 8.71 3.72
N VAL A 59 -13.32 7.65 2.94
CA VAL A 59 -13.76 7.64 1.54
C VAL A 59 -15.28 7.73 1.42
N LYS A 60 -16.03 7.00 2.24
CA LYS A 60 -17.51 7.05 2.22
C LYS A 60 -18.04 8.42 2.64
N GLU A 61 -17.47 9.02 3.67
CA GLU A 61 -17.95 10.26 4.28
C GLU A 61 -17.46 11.51 3.52
N VAL A 62 -16.28 11.46 2.91
CA VAL A 62 -15.67 12.60 2.21
C VAL A 62 -15.67 12.41 0.69
N TYR A 63 -15.05 11.35 0.17
CA TYR A 63 -14.84 11.21 -1.27
C TYR A 63 -16.10 10.84 -2.05
N PHE A 64 -17.03 10.10 -1.46
CA PHE A 64 -18.27 9.69 -2.12
C PHE A 64 -19.42 10.69 -1.95
N THR A 65 -19.24 11.73 -1.14
CA THR A 65 -20.26 12.78 -0.89
C THR A 65 -20.06 14.03 -1.74
N LYS A 66 -18.88 14.20 -2.37
CA LYS A 66 -18.55 15.36 -3.22
C LYS A 66 -17.67 14.97 -4.41
N LYS A 67 -17.28 15.94 -5.25
CA LYS A 67 -16.39 15.65 -6.39
C LYS A 67 -15.00 15.25 -5.88
N TYR A 68 -14.35 14.31 -6.56
CA TYR A 68 -13.02 13.81 -6.18
C TYR A 68 -11.98 14.94 -5.99
N SER A 69 -12.00 15.95 -6.85
CA SER A 69 -11.08 17.10 -6.79
C SER A 69 -11.35 18.01 -5.58
N GLU A 70 -12.60 18.15 -5.16
CA GLU A 70 -12.98 18.92 -3.97
C GLU A 70 -12.55 18.16 -2.71
N ALA A 71 -12.88 16.87 -2.62
CA ALA A 71 -12.44 16.01 -1.52
C ALA A 71 -10.90 15.96 -1.40
N SER A 72 -10.19 15.83 -2.52
CA SER A 72 -8.73 15.80 -2.49
C SER A 72 -8.12 17.12 -1.99
N ARG A 73 -8.68 18.27 -2.39
CA ARG A 73 -8.23 19.58 -1.92
C ARG A 73 -8.47 19.76 -0.43
N GLU A 74 -9.60 19.30 0.07
CA GLU A 74 -9.94 19.31 1.49
C GLU A 74 -8.98 18.45 2.32
N ILE A 75 -8.71 17.22 1.88
CA ILE A 75 -7.71 16.34 2.52
C ILE A 75 -6.32 16.98 2.49
N GLU A 76 -5.91 17.55 1.36
CA GLU A 76 -4.63 18.25 1.24
C GLU A 76 -4.50 19.42 2.22
N ASN A 77 -5.59 20.16 2.46
CA ASN A 77 -5.61 21.22 3.45
C ASN A 77 -5.34 20.67 4.86
N TYR A 78 -6.03 19.61 5.27
CA TYR A 78 -5.79 18.97 6.57
C TYR A 78 -4.41 18.34 6.70
N ILE A 79 -3.87 17.77 5.63
CA ILE A 79 -2.50 17.25 5.60
C ILE A 79 -1.48 18.36 5.87
N ARG A 80 -1.71 19.59 5.37
CA ARG A 80 -0.75 20.69 5.52
C ARG A 80 -0.92 21.48 6.80
N ASN A 81 -2.16 21.68 7.23
CA ASN A 81 -2.51 22.61 8.31
C ASN A 81 -2.96 21.89 9.59
N GLY A 82 -3.14 20.56 9.54
CA GLY A 82 -3.73 19.79 10.63
C GLY A 82 -5.25 19.88 10.67
N VAL A 83 -5.84 19.09 11.56
CA VAL A 83 -7.27 19.11 11.89
C VAL A 83 -7.40 19.73 13.28
N SER A 84 -8.09 20.86 13.38
CA SER A 84 -8.36 21.54 14.64
C SER A 84 -9.51 20.87 15.40
N GLU A 85 -9.53 21.03 16.73
CA GLU A 85 -10.65 20.57 17.57
C GLU A 85 -11.97 21.23 17.17
N ASN A 86 -11.92 22.49 16.72
CA ASN A 86 -13.09 23.27 16.30
C ASN A 86 -13.53 22.99 14.86
N ASP A 87 -12.77 22.21 14.09
CA ASP A 87 -13.17 21.89 12.71
C ASP A 87 -14.39 20.96 12.73
N GLU A 88 -15.44 21.31 11.99
CA GLU A 88 -16.60 20.45 11.77
C GLU A 88 -16.28 19.37 10.72
N VAL A 89 -15.49 18.37 11.12
CA VAL A 89 -15.09 17.23 10.27
C VAL A 89 -15.70 15.90 10.72
N PRO A 90 -15.89 14.95 9.78
CA PRO A 90 -16.31 13.60 10.13
C PRO A 90 -15.35 12.90 11.10
N GLU A 91 -15.88 12.06 11.98
CA GLU A 91 -15.10 11.34 12.98
C GLU A 91 -14.05 10.40 12.35
N SER A 92 -14.35 9.82 11.18
CA SER A 92 -13.38 9.01 10.45
C SER A 92 -12.12 9.78 10.06
N LEU A 93 -12.29 11.06 9.68
CA LEU A 93 -11.19 11.95 9.31
C LEU A 93 -10.36 12.32 10.54
N ARG A 94 -11.03 12.64 11.66
CA ARG A 94 -10.36 12.91 12.94
C ARG A 94 -9.53 11.71 13.42
N LYS A 95 -10.08 10.50 13.32
CA LYS A 95 -9.38 9.23 13.61
C LYS A 95 -8.18 8.98 12.69
N LEU A 96 -8.33 9.22 11.38
CA LEU A 96 -7.24 9.08 10.41
C LEU A 96 -6.03 9.92 10.79
N PHE A 97 -6.23 11.21 11.05
CA PHE A 97 -5.15 12.13 11.37
C PHE A 97 -4.54 11.83 12.74
N LYS A 98 -5.36 11.57 13.76
CA LYS A 98 -4.88 11.16 15.09
C LYS A 98 -4.01 9.91 15.02
N GLN A 99 -4.44 8.88 14.28
CA GLN A 99 -3.67 7.65 14.11
C GLN A 99 -2.35 7.92 13.38
N THR A 100 -2.37 8.69 12.29
CA THR A 100 -1.18 8.93 11.45
C THR A 100 -0.14 9.82 12.16
N GLN A 101 -0.57 10.61 13.14
CA GLN A 101 0.31 11.46 13.95
C GLN A 101 0.80 10.77 15.24
N THR A 102 0.28 9.57 15.55
CA THR A 102 0.74 8.79 16.69
C THR A 102 2.07 8.11 16.32
N ILE A 103 3.14 8.50 17.01
CA ILE A 103 4.47 7.95 16.76
C ILE A 103 4.59 6.58 17.44
N PRO A 104 4.91 5.50 16.71
CA PRO A 104 5.08 4.18 17.31
C PRO A 104 6.27 4.13 18.26
N ASP A 105 6.12 3.43 19.39
CA ASP A 105 7.17 3.30 20.41
C ASP A 105 8.46 2.64 19.90
N TRP A 106 8.36 1.85 18.83
CA TRP A 106 9.49 1.17 18.19
C TRP A 106 10.24 2.05 17.18
N LEU A 107 9.77 3.28 16.90
CA LEU A 107 10.40 4.15 15.92
C LEU A 107 11.78 4.62 16.42
N ASP A 108 12.81 4.29 15.65
CA ASP A 108 14.16 4.80 15.84
C ASP A 108 14.50 5.85 14.76
N TYR A 109 14.64 7.10 15.18
CA TYR A 109 14.98 8.21 14.29
C TYR A 109 16.38 8.12 13.69
N SER A 110 17.33 7.47 14.39
CA SER A 110 18.68 7.26 13.86
C SER A 110 18.64 6.27 12.69
N LEU A 111 17.91 5.16 12.84
CA LEU A 111 17.68 4.20 11.75
C LEU A 111 16.89 4.83 10.61
N LEU A 112 15.89 5.66 10.90
CA LEU A 112 15.13 6.38 9.87
C LEU A 112 16.03 7.29 9.04
N LYS A 113 16.91 8.05 9.69
CA LYS A 113 17.89 8.92 9.04
C LYS A 113 18.88 8.13 8.18
N SER A 114 19.47 7.06 8.72
CA SER A 114 20.40 6.21 7.98
C SER A 114 19.74 5.49 6.80
N GLY A 115 18.48 5.07 6.95
CA GLY A 115 17.68 4.50 5.86
C GLY A 115 17.43 5.49 4.73
N ALA A 116 17.05 6.73 5.07
CA ALA A 116 16.89 7.81 4.08
C ALA A 116 18.22 8.09 3.34
N GLU A 117 19.33 8.18 4.07
CA GLU A 117 20.66 8.37 3.49
C GLU A 117 21.03 7.26 2.50
N LEU A 118 20.79 6.00 2.88
CA LEU A 118 21.03 4.85 2.01
C LEU A 118 20.19 4.95 0.72
N CYS A 119 18.88 5.19 0.84
CA CYS A 119 18.00 5.33 -0.32
C CYS A 119 18.44 6.45 -1.26
N MET A 120 18.94 7.58 -0.72
CA MET A 120 19.42 8.70 -1.52
C MET A 120 20.71 8.38 -2.30
N ARG A 121 21.53 7.43 -1.83
CA ARG A 121 22.79 7.05 -2.49
C ARG A 121 22.59 6.16 -3.72
N CYS A 122 21.46 5.46 -3.82
CA CYS A 122 21.23 4.46 -4.88
C CYS A 122 21.05 5.04 -6.30
N ASN A 123 20.80 6.36 -6.44
CA ASN A 123 20.69 7.07 -7.74
C ASN A 123 19.99 6.25 -8.86
N ILE A 124 20.60 6.10 -10.03
CA ILE A 124 20.00 5.43 -11.19
C ILE A 124 19.72 3.93 -10.94
N ASP A 125 20.49 3.28 -10.08
CA ASP A 125 20.33 1.85 -9.78
C ASP A 125 18.99 1.58 -9.09
N SER A 126 18.49 2.52 -8.29
CA SER A 126 17.14 2.44 -7.71
C SER A 126 16.05 2.47 -8.77
N LEU A 127 16.21 3.29 -9.81
CA LEU A 127 15.26 3.39 -10.92
C LEU A 127 15.28 2.13 -11.78
N ILE A 128 16.47 1.60 -12.08
CA ILE A 128 16.64 0.35 -12.83
C ILE A 128 15.98 -0.80 -12.05
N SER A 129 16.26 -0.91 -10.76
CA SER A 129 15.66 -1.93 -9.90
C SER A 129 14.13 -1.82 -9.84
N LEU A 130 13.60 -0.59 -9.70
CA LEU A 130 12.16 -0.36 -9.71
C LEU A 130 11.52 -0.78 -11.05
N ARG A 131 12.12 -0.35 -12.16
CA ARG A 131 11.60 -0.57 -13.51
C ARG A 131 11.69 -2.02 -13.95
N ASP A 132 12.88 -2.61 -13.83
CA ASP A 132 13.22 -3.89 -14.47
C ASP A 132 12.94 -5.08 -13.56
N TYR A 133 12.93 -4.88 -12.24
CA TYR A 133 12.68 -5.96 -11.28
C TYR A 133 11.30 -5.80 -10.62
N CYS A 134 11.08 -4.73 -9.85
CA CYS A 134 9.89 -4.60 -9.01
C CYS A 134 8.59 -4.53 -9.81
N LEU A 135 8.53 -3.69 -10.85
CA LEU A 135 7.31 -3.53 -11.65
C LEU A 135 7.02 -4.78 -12.51
N ILE A 136 8.04 -5.38 -13.10
CA ILE A 136 7.87 -6.60 -13.91
C ILE A 136 7.37 -7.75 -13.03
N GLY A 137 7.99 -7.98 -11.87
CA GLY A 137 7.52 -8.97 -10.91
C GLY A 137 6.11 -8.67 -10.38
N GLY A 138 5.80 -7.39 -10.15
CA GLY A 138 4.45 -6.95 -9.77
C GLY A 138 3.39 -7.31 -10.82
N TYR A 139 3.72 -7.18 -12.11
CA TYR A 139 2.82 -7.56 -13.21
C TYR A 139 2.66 -9.07 -13.39
N ASP A 140 3.46 -9.92 -12.76
CA ASP A 140 3.19 -11.36 -12.70
C ASP A 140 2.20 -11.71 -11.58
N TYR A 141 2.01 -10.79 -10.62
CA TYR A 141 1.13 -11.00 -9.48
C TYR A 141 -0.33 -10.59 -9.76
N SER A 142 -1.18 -11.59 -10.04
CA SER A 142 -2.59 -11.35 -10.44
C SER A 142 -3.41 -10.52 -9.43
N TYR A 143 -3.10 -10.58 -8.14
CA TYR A 143 -3.79 -9.79 -7.11
C TYR A 143 -3.43 -8.30 -7.14
N LEU A 144 -2.27 -7.95 -7.70
CA LEU A 144 -1.91 -6.56 -8.01
C LEU A 144 -2.62 -6.07 -9.28
N ASN A 145 -2.64 -6.89 -10.33
CA ASN A 145 -3.11 -6.48 -11.66
C ASN A 145 -4.62 -6.31 -11.76
N LYS A 146 -5.39 -7.20 -11.13
CA LYS A 146 -6.86 -7.18 -11.21
C LYS A 146 -7.43 -5.81 -10.78
N PRO A 147 -7.07 -5.25 -9.61
CA PRO A 147 -7.48 -3.89 -9.23
C PRO A 147 -7.08 -2.81 -10.25
N LEU A 148 -5.89 -2.89 -10.83
CA LEU A 148 -5.40 -1.88 -11.79
C LEU A 148 -6.15 -1.93 -13.13
N ILE A 149 -6.59 -3.12 -13.55
CA ILE A 149 -7.44 -3.29 -14.74
C ILE A 149 -8.83 -2.74 -14.45
N VAL A 150 -9.45 -3.13 -13.33
CA VAL A 150 -10.83 -2.73 -13.00
C VAL A 150 -10.95 -1.22 -12.76
N THR A 151 -9.92 -0.60 -12.18
CA THR A 151 -9.86 0.87 -12.00
C THR A 151 -9.39 1.62 -13.24
N GLU A 152 -9.10 0.90 -14.32
CA GLU A 152 -8.52 1.42 -15.57
C GLU A 152 -7.19 2.17 -15.38
N ALA A 153 -6.53 1.99 -14.24
CA ALA A 153 -5.25 2.62 -13.95
C ALA A 153 -4.16 2.21 -14.95
N LEU A 154 -4.25 1.00 -15.53
CA LEU A 154 -3.33 0.55 -16.60
C LEU A 154 -3.53 1.31 -17.92
N LYS A 155 -4.72 1.85 -18.21
CA LYS A 155 -4.97 2.60 -19.46
C LYS A 155 -4.15 3.89 -19.55
N LYS A 156 -3.64 4.39 -18.42
CA LYS A 156 -2.77 5.58 -18.35
C LYS A 156 -1.33 5.30 -18.80
N GLY A 157 -1.00 4.04 -19.11
CA GLY A 157 0.29 3.63 -19.65
C GLY A 157 1.36 3.35 -18.58
N ALA A 158 2.35 2.54 -18.96
CA ALA A 158 3.42 2.08 -18.08
C ALA A 158 4.29 3.24 -17.54
N VAL A 159 4.54 4.27 -18.37
CA VAL A 159 5.35 5.45 -18.00
C VAL A 159 4.72 6.21 -16.84
N LYS A 160 3.39 6.44 -16.88
CA LYS A 160 2.70 7.16 -15.81
C LYS A 160 2.75 6.39 -14.50
N ARG A 161 2.59 5.06 -14.54
CA ARG A 161 2.67 4.18 -13.37
C ARG A 161 4.06 4.13 -12.74
N LEU A 162 5.10 4.04 -13.58
CA LEU A 162 6.49 4.14 -13.14
C LEU A 162 6.74 5.49 -12.46
N SER A 163 6.29 6.58 -13.08
CA SER A 163 6.43 7.93 -12.52
C SER A 163 5.71 8.08 -11.18
N GLU A 164 4.47 7.61 -11.04
CA GLU A 164 3.71 7.66 -9.77
C GLU A 164 4.41 6.88 -8.64
N THR A 165 4.93 5.70 -8.96
CA THR A 165 5.62 4.84 -7.98
C THR A 165 6.97 5.44 -7.58
N LEU A 166 7.72 5.94 -8.55
CA LEU A 166 8.99 6.63 -8.31
C LEU A 166 8.79 7.89 -7.47
N ASP A 167 7.74 8.68 -7.77
CA ASP A 167 7.43 9.91 -7.04
C ASP A 167 7.10 9.61 -5.58
N PHE A 168 6.29 8.58 -5.30
CA PHE A 168 6.06 8.11 -3.93
C PHE A 168 7.38 7.72 -3.25
N TRP A 169 8.17 6.85 -3.88
CA TRP A 169 9.43 6.36 -3.30
C TRP A 169 10.39 7.51 -2.98
N VAL A 170 10.59 8.44 -3.93
CA VAL A 170 11.42 9.63 -3.76
C VAL A 170 10.94 10.45 -2.56
N ASN A 171 9.64 10.73 -2.46
CA ASN A 171 9.13 11.63 -1.43
C ASN A 171 9.08 11.01 -0.03
N VAL A 172 9.03 9.68 0.12
CA VAL A 172 9.06 9.02 1.44
C VAL A 172 10.46 8.67 1.93
N THR A 173 11.47 8.76 1.07
CA THR A 173 12.87 8.38 1.38
C THR A 173 13.83 9.57 1.38
N ARG A 174 13.37 10.75 1.83
CA ARG A 174 14.25 11.91 2.09
C ARG A 174 14.40 12.13 3.58
N TYR A 175 15.46 12.86 3.95
CA TYR A 175 15.60 13.36 5.31
C TYR A 175 14.33 14.08 5.74
N ASP A 176 13.88 13.77 6.95
CA ASP A 176 12.75 14.39 7.64
C ASP A 176 11.42 14.26 6.87
N ALA A 177 11.36 13.48 5.79
CA ALA A 177 10.21 13.43 4.91
C ALA A 177 8.94 12.88 5.58
N LEU A 178 9.13 12.05 6.59
CA LEU A 178 8.05 11.42 7.35
C LEU A 178 7.60 12.24 8.56
N GLU A 179 8.23 13.39 8.85
CA GLU A 179 7.70 14.29 9.87
C GLU A 179 6.31 14.78 9.47
N ILE A 180 5.51 15.12 10.47
CA ILE A 180 4.14 15.59 10.27
C ILE A 180 4.15 16.82 9.35
N HIS A 181 3.21 16.86 8.40
CA HIS A 181 3.08 17.91 7.38
C HIS A 181 4.19 17.97 6.31
N LYS A 182 5.16 17.05 6.33
CA LYS A 182 6.16 16.93 5.25
C LYS A 182 5.64 16.07 4.09
N LYS A 183 6.44 15.99 3.04
CA LYS A 183 6.05 15.33 1.78
C LYS A 183 5.81 13.83 1.94
N GLY A 184 6.69 13.10 2.62
CA GLY A 184 6.49 11.67 2.86
C GLY A 184 5.21 11.38 3.66
N TYR A 185 4.92 12.21 4.68
CA TYR A 185 3.65 12.19 5.41
C TYR A 185 2.43 12.41 4.50
N GLU A 186 2.48 13.44 3.64
CA GLU A 186 1.43 13.71 2.65
C GLU A 186 1.19 12.51 1.71
N PHE A 187 2.27 11.94 1.16
CA PHE A 187 2.19 10.80 0.25
C PHE A 187 1.66 9.54 0.95
N ALA A 188 2.04 9.27 2.19
CA ALA A 188 1.53 8.14 2.96
C ALA A 188 0.00 8.20 3.13
N ILE A 189 -0.53 9.36 3.52
CA ILE A 189 -1.99 9.57 3.68
C ILE A 189 -2.71 9.48 2.33
N LYS A 190 -2.20 10.14 1.30
CA LYS A 190 -2.81 10.11 -0.04
C LYS A 190 -2.86 8.71 -0.61
N THR A 191 -1.77 7.95 -0.52
CA THR A 191 -1.72 6.55 -0.99
C THR A 191 -2.69 5.67 -0.22
N ARG A 192 -2.74 5.81 1.11
CA ARG A 192 -3.71 5.10 1.96
C ARG A 192 -5.16 5.34 1.53
N LEU A 193 -5.52 6.59 1.27
CA LEU A 193 -6.86 6.97 0.81
C LEU A 193 -7.15 6.53 -0.63
N ILE A 194 -6.17 6.58 -1.54
CA ILE A 194 -6.31 6.05 -2.91
C ILE A 194 -6.60 4.55 -2.89
N HIS A 195 -5.92 3.78 -2.04
CA HIS A 195 -6.17 2.33 -1.90
C HIS A 195 -7.59 2.05 -1.39
N SER A 196 -8.05 2.81 -0.40
CA SER A 196 -9.42 2.69 0.12
C SER A 196 -10.47 3.10 -0.91
N TYR A 197 -10.22 4.18 -1.66
CA TYR A 197 -11.07 4.64 -2.74
C TYR A 197 -11.18 3.60 -3.86
N ALA A 198 -10.06 3.02 -4.28
CA ALA A 198 -10.02 2.00 -5.31
C ALA A 198 -10.83 0.76 -4.90
N ARG A 199 -10.60 0.25 -3.69
CA ARG A 199 -11.28 -0.95 -3.18
C ARG A 199 -12.80 -0.74 -3.05
N LEU A 200 -13.26 0.40 -2.53
CA LEU A 200 -14.69 0.71 -2.44
C LEU A 200 -15.32 0.96 -3.83
N SER A 201 -14.58 1.59 -4.75
CA SER A 201 -15.05 1.79 -6.13
C SER A 201 -15.22 0.46 -6.88
N ILE A 202 -14.25 -0.45 -6.74
CA ILE A 202 -14.34 -1.81 -7.29
C ILE A 202 -15.58 -2.53 -6.72
N LYS A 203 -15.77 -2.49 -5.40
CA LYS A 203 -16.92 -3.11 -4.74
C LYS A 203 -18.24 -2.57 -5.29
N LYS A 204 -18.37 -1.25 -5.44
CA LYS A 204 -19.56 -0.60 -6.01
C LYS A 204 -19.81 -1.01 -7.46
N THR A 205 -18.75 -1.13 -8.26
CA THR A 205 -18.86 -1.60 -9.65
C THR A 205 -19.34 -3.04 -9.74
N LEU A 206 -18.77 -3.95 -8.94
CA LEU A 206 -19.18 -5.36 -8.92
C LEU A 206 -20.65 -5.53 -8.49
N GLN A 207 -21.08 -4.79 -7.45
CA GLN A 207 -22.47 -4.80 -6.99
C GLN A 207 -23.45 -4.34 -8.09
N LYS A 208 -23.08 -3.34 -8.90
CA LYS A 208 -23.91 -2.90 -10.05
C LYS A 208 -24.01 -3.95 -11.15
N LEU A 209 -23.00 -4.81 -11.29
CA LEU A 209 -22.95 -5.88 -12.28
C LEU A 209 -23.62 -7.18 -11.78
N GLY A 210 -24.15 -7.18 -10.55
CA GLY A 210 -24.81 -8.36 -9.97
C GLY A 210 -23.84 -9.45 -9.50
N HIS A 211 -22.58 -9.09 -9.24
CA HIS A 211 -21.53 -9.97 -8.71
C HIS A 211 -21.23 -9.68 -7.24
#